data_AF-A0A9P5UEM6-F1
#
_entry.id   AF-A0A9P5UEM6-F1
#
_cell.length_a   1.000
_cell.length_b   1.000
_cell.length_c   1.000
_cell.angle_alpha   90.00
_cell.angle_beta   90.00
_cell.angle_gamma   90.00
#
_symmetry.space_group_name_H-M   'P 1'
#
loop_
_entity.id
_entity.type
_entity.pdbx_description
1 polymer ?
#
loop_
_entity_poly.entity_id
_entity_poly.type
_entity_poly.pdbx_seq_one_letter_code
_entity_poly.pdbx_strand_id
1 'polypeptide(L)'
;MSANFESGLFSNILTPGSSLHPTFLLILDAIFATLLVVLLGLVYATAFNFHLIALTVIELALWASVKWFVYELKNAPHVEEDSKKNS
;
A
#
# COMPACT_ATOMS: atom_id res chain seq x y z
N MET A 1 2.63 -21.72 -17.72
CA MET A 1 1.65 -21.86 -16.62
C MET A 1 1.83 -20.69 -15.66
N SER A 2 1.46 -19.47 -16.06
CA SER A 2 1.53 -18.25 -15.23
C SER A 2 0.62 -17.18 -15.86
N ALA A 3 -0.64 -17.13 -15.42
CA ALA A 3 -1.59 -16.04 -15.76
C ALA A 3 -2.75 -15.93 -14.74
N ASN A 4 -2.91 -16.90 -13.83
CA ASN A 4 -4.01 -16.91 -12.86
C ASN A 4 -3.78 -16.03 -11.62
N PHE A 5 -2.57 -15.49 -11.42
CA PHE A 5 -2.27 -14.64 -10.27
C PHE A 5 -2.75 -13.19 -10.48
N GLU A 6 -2.52 -12.63 -11.67
CA GLU A 6 -2.90 -11.23 -11.95
C GLU A 6 -4.43 -11.03 -11.96
N SER A 7 -5.19 -11.97 -12.50
CA SER A 7 -6.66 -11.89 -12.54
C SER A 7 -7.30 -12.04 -11.16
N GLY A 8 -6.75 -12.91 -10.31
CA GLY A 8 -7.25 -13.15 -8.95
C GLY A 8 -6.99 -11.99 -8.00
N LEU A 9 -5.84 -11.32 -8.11
CA LEU A 9 -5.51 -10.15 -7.29
C LEU A 9 -6.30 -8.90 -7.70
N PHE A 10 -6.44 -8.63 -9.01
CA PHE A 10 -7.25 -7.52 -9.50
C PHE A 10 -8.75 -7.72 -9.24
N SER A 11 -9.24 -8.96 -9.29
CA SER A 11 -10.64 -9.24 -8.95
C SER A 11 -10.89 -9.12 -7.45
N ASN A 12 -9.94 -9.57 -6.60
CA ASN A 12 -10.05 -9.38 -5.14
C ASN A 12 -9.97 -7.90 -4.74
N ILE A 13 -9.03 -7.12 -5.30
CA ILE A 13 -8.88 -5.68 -4.96
C ILE A 13 -10.10 -4.82 -5.36
N LEU A 14 -10.85 -5.25 -6.38
CA LEU A 14 -12.07 -4.58 -6.83
C LEU A 14 -13.36 -5.07 -6.15
N THR A 15 -13.29 -6.14 -5.34
CA THR A 15 -14.42 -6.52 -4.48
C THR A 15 -14.50 -5.53 -3.31
N PRO A 16 -15.60 -4.78 -3.14
CA PRO A 16 -15.74 -3.85 -2.01
C PRO A 16 -15.67 -4.65 -0.70
N GLY A 17 -14.59 -4.44 0.07
CA GLY A 17 -14.33 -5.11 1.35
C GLY A 17 -13.00 -5.88 1.45
N SER A 18 -12.35 -6.24 0.34
CA SER A 18 -11.07 -6.99 0.39
C SER A 18 -9.84 -6.11 0.61
N SER A 19 -9.95 -4.79 0.42
CA SER A 19 -8.90 -3.79 0.69
C SER A 19 -8.64 -3.58 2.19
N LEU A 20 -9.46 -4.16 3.06
CA LEU A 20 -9.44 -4.02 4.52
C LEU A 20 -8.70 -5.16 5.24
N HIS A 21 -8.05 -6.08 4.53
CA HIS A 21 -7.32 -7.16 5.17
C HIS A 21 -5.91 -6.69 5.60
N PRO A 22 -5.55 -6.74 6.89
CA PRO A 22 -4.25 -6.27 7.40
C PRO A 22 -3.03 -6.93 6.73
N THR A 23 -3.22 -8.08 6.09
CA THR A 23 -2.19 -8.75 5.27
C THR A 23 -1.74 -7.90 4.07
N PHE A 24 -2.64 -7.18 3.39
CA PHE A 24 -2.25 -6.37 2.23
C PHE A 24 -1.34 -5.22 2.63
N LEU A 25 -1.65 -4.60 3.77
CA LEU A 25 -0.84 -3.54 4.37
C LEU A 25 0.56 -4.02 4.72
N LEU A 26 0.67 -5.21 5.31
CA LEU A 26 1.95 -5.83 5.62
C LEU A 26 2.78 -6.10 4.35
N ILE A 27 2.14 -6.60 3.29
CA ILE A 27 2.81 -6.86 2.01
C ILE A 27 3.31 -5.56 1.39
N LEU A 28 2.47 -4.53 1.36
CA LEU A 28 2.82 -3.25 0.76
C LEU A 28 3.96 -2.55 1.53
N ASP A 29 3.92 -2.60 2.86
CA ASP A 29 5.02 -2.13 3.72
C ASP A 29 6.33 -2.88 3.45
N ALA A 30 6.26 -4.20 3.29
CA ALA A 30 7.43 -5.01 2.93
C ALA A 30 8.00 -4.68 1.54
N ILE A 31 7.13 -4.40 0.55
CA ILE A 31 7.56 -3.98 -0.80
C ILE A 31 8.25 -2.61 -0.75
N PHE A 32 7.68 -1.62 -0.05
CA PHE A 32 8.32 -0.31 0.11
C PHE A 32 9.65 -0.41 0.86
N ALA A 33 9.70 -1.16 1.97
CA ALA A 33 10.95 -1.39 2.69
C ALA A 33 12.02 -2.04 1.81
N THR A 34 11.64 -3.04 1.00
CA THR A 34 12.57 -3.68 0.05
C THR A 34 13.05 -2.68 -1.00
N LEU A 35 12.15 -1.86 -1.56
CA LEU A 35 12.49 -0.84 -2.54
C LEU A 35 13.43 0.22 -1.94
N LEU A 36 13.15 0.70 -0.73
CA LEU A 36 13.98 1.65 0.01
C LEU A 36 15.39 1.09 0.22
N VAL A 37 15.51 -0.18 0.64
CA VAL A 37 16.81 -0.84 0.84
C VAL A 37 17.60 -0.89 -0.45
N VAL A 38 16.95 -1.24 -1.57
CA VAL A 38 17.58 -1.24 -2.89
C VAL A 38 18.00 0.17 -3.30
N LEU A 39 17.13 1.17 -3.14
CA LEU A 39 17.43 2.57 -3.45
C LEU A 39 18.59 3.11 -2.61
N LEU A 40 18.61 2.84 -1.30
CA LEU A 40 19.71 3.22 -0.41
C LEU A 40 21.03 2.54 -0.81
N GLY A 41 20.98 1.25 -1.17
CA GLY A 41 22.14 0.53 -1.71
C GLY A 41 22.67 1.17 -2.99
N LEU A 42 21.78 1.56 -3.90
CA LEU A 42 22.15 2.26 -5.14
C LEU A 42 22.69 3.67 -4.88
N VAL A 43 22.11 4.43 -3.95
CA VAL A 43 22.59 5.77 -3.56
C VAL A 43 24.03 5.68 -3.05
N TYR A 44 24.32 4.68 -2.22
CA TYR A 44 25.66 4.43 -1.71
C TYR A 44 26.63 3.99 -2.82
N ALA A 45 26.20 3.10 -3.71
CA ALA A 45 27.03 2.62 -4.82
C ALA A 45 27.32 3.69 -5.89
N THR A 46 26.40 4.64 -6.11
CA THR A 46 26.44 5.60 -7.24
C THR A 46 26.87 7.01 -6.81
N ALA A 47 27.49 7.15 -5.62
CA ALA A 47 28.03 8.41 -5.11
C ALA A 47 27.00 9.56 -4.99
N PHE A 48 25.80 9.29 -4.44
CA PHE A 48 24.78 10.31 -4.12
C PHE A 48 24.30 11.14 -5.33
N ASN A 49 23.94 10.47 -6.42
CA ASN A 49 23.34 11.15 -7.57
C ASN A 49 21.98 11.77 -7.21
N PHE A 50 21.74 13.04 -7.56
CA PHE A 50 20.50 13.77 -7.29
C PHE A 50 19.24 13.01 -7.76
N HIS A 51 19.34 12.27 -8.87
CA HIS A 51 18.22 11.47 -9.37
C HIS A 51 17.78 10.40 -8.37
N LEU A 52 18.73 9.72 -7.74
CA LEU A 52 18.44 8.66 -6.76
C LEU A 52 17.87 9.23 -5.46
N ILE A 53 18.34 10.42 -5.04
CA ILE A 53 17.79 11.12 -3.89
C ILE A 53 16.31 11.47 -4.14
N ALA A 54 15.97 11.98 -5.32
CA ALA A 54 14.59 12.28 -5.69
C ALA A 54 13.70 11.02 -5.67
N LEU A 55 14.21 9.90 -6.19
CA LEU A 55 13.49 8.62 -6.16
C LEU A 55 13.23 8.13 -4.72
N THR A 56 14.20 8.25 -3.81
CA THR A 56 14.02 7.94 -2.39
C THR A 56 12.97 8.85 -1.73
N VAL A 57 12.98 10.15 -2.02
CA VAL A 57 11.97 11.08 -1.46
C VAL A 57 10.56 10.73 -1.94
N ILE A 58 10.40 10.41 -3.22
CA ILE A 58 9.10 10.03 -3.80
C ILE A 58 8.61 8.71 -3.19
N GLU A 59 9.49 7.74 -2.98
CA GLU A 59 9.17 6.46 -2.32
C GLU A 59 8.68 6.68 -0.88
N LEU A 60 9.36 7.51 -0.08
CA LEU A 60 8.90 7.88 1.27
C LEU A 60 7.55 8.63 1.24
N ALA A 61 7.36 9.55 0.30
CA ALA A 61 6.09 10.26 0.13
C ALA A 61 4.95 9.31 -0.22
N LEU A 62 5.22 8.31 -1.06
CA LEU A 62 4.25 7.28 -1.42
C LEU A 62 3.92 6.39 -0.22
N TRP A 63 4.91 5.95 0.56
CA TRP A 63 4.70 5.17 1.77
C TRP A 63 3.85 5.93 2.81
N ALA A 64 4.13 7.22 3.02
CA ALA A 64 3.34 8.08 3.89
C ALA A 64 1.89 8.23 3.39
N SER A 65 1.69 8.43 2.08
CA SER A 65 0.36 8.56 1.47
C SER A 65 -0.49 7.30 1.68
N VAL A 66 0.10 6.12 1.52
CA VAL A 66 -0.57 4.83 1.78
C VAL A 66 -0.95 4.69 3.26
N LYS A 67 -0.03 4.98 4.18
CA LYS A 67 -0.33 4.89 5.62
C LYS A 67 -1.44 5.85 6.04
N TRP A 68 -1.43 7.06 5.48
CA TRP A 68 -2.48 8.03 5.70
C TRP A 68 -3.82 7.56 5.10
N PHE A 69 -3.83 7.06 3.87
CA PHE A 69 -5.03 6.53 3.22
C PHE A 69 -5.68 5.41 4.04
N VAL A 70 -4.89 4.53 4.63
CA VAL A 70 -5.37 3.43 5.47
C VAL A 70 -5.93 3.94 6.80
N TYR A 71 -5.25 4.90 7.41
CA TYR A 71 -5.76 5.57 8.60
C TYR A 71 -7.12 6.22 8.33
N GLU A 72 -7.26 6.89 7.20
CA GLU A 72 -8.51 7.50 6.76
C GLU A 72 -9.59 6.44 6.51
N LEU A 73 -9.27 5.32 5.84
CA LEU A 73 -10.22 4.21 5.64
C LEU A 73 -10.70 3.57 6.94
N LYS A 74 -9.85 3.50 7.96
CA LYS A 74 -10.23 2.98 9.29
C LYS A 74 -11.12 3.95 10.07
N ASN A 75 -10.97 5.25 9.82
CA ASN A 75 -11.77 6.31 10.44
C ASN A 75 -13.04 6.62 9.65
N ALA A 76 -13.12 6.21 8.38
CA ALA A 76 -14.34 6.28 7.60
C ALA A 76 -15.41 5.46 8.34
N PRO A 77 -16.56 6.05 8.67
CA PRO A 77 -17.63 5.32 9.33
C PRO A 77 -18.00 4.15 8.44
N HIS A 78 -17.82 2.92 8.96
CA HIS A 78 -18.61 1.81 8.49
C HIS A 78 -20.05 2.31 8.52
N VAL A 79 -20.71 2.29 7.37
CA VAL A 79 -22.17 2.33 7.32
C VAL A 79 -22.60 1.03 8.01
N GLU A 80 -22.55 1.05 9.33
CA GLU A 80 -23.44 0.26 10.16
C GLU A 80 -24.80 0.79 9.76
N GLU A 81 -25.38 0.14 8.76
CA GLU A 81 -26.80 0.18 8.57
C GLU A 81 -27.39 -0.18 9.92
N ASP A 82 -27.92 0.88 10.56
CA ASP A 82 -29.05 0.95 11.45
C ASP A 82 -30.22 0.09 10.89
N SER A 83 -29.97 -1.20 10.70
CA SER A 83 -30.96 -2.18 10.32
C SER A 83 -31.34 -2.91 11.59
N LYS A 84 -32.41 -2.36 12.17
CA LYS A 84 -33.37 -3.02 13.06
C LYS A 84 -33.12 -2.89 14.57
N LYS A 85 -32.94 -1.65 15.01
CA LYS A 85 -33.61 -1.16 16.23
C LYS A 85 -34.97 -0.53 15.87
N ASN A 86 -35.86 -1.28 15.20
CA ASN A 86 -37.28 -0.94 15.16
C ASN A 86 -38.19 -2.19 15.03
N SER A 87 -39.06 -2.30 16.03
CA SER A 87 -40.29 -3.08 16.09
C SER A 87 -40.22 -4.61 16.27
#